data_AF-A0A966F220-F1
#
_entry.id   AF-A0A966F220-F1
#
_cell.length_a   1.000
_cell.length_b   1.000
_cell.length_c   1.000
_cell.angle_alpha   90.00
_cell.angle_beta   90.00
_cell.angle_gamma   90.00
#
_symmetry.space_group_name_H-M   'P 1'
#
loop_
_entity.id
_entity.type
_entity.pdbx_description
1 polymer ?
#
loop_
_entity_poly.entity_id
_entity_poly.type
_entity_poly.pdbx_seq_one_letter_code
_entity_poly.pdbx_strand_id
1 'polypeptide(L)'
;LLDVSGIPDLEGIRQYLKTASSYATNKAQQVSVNKRLNNIDYMLLIYRADVALGKGTLDGAENAIAYLEQAGSMEPDKNQIEIVKGRMDAARKIVADLKAKAQTKSEAQSPSPVEKK
;
A
#
# COMPACT_ATOMS: atom_id res chain seq x y z
N LEU A 1 0.84 -15.63 -5.40
CA LEU A 1 1.65 -14.40 -5.57
C LEU A 1 1.46 -13.95 -7.01
N LEU A 2 1.20 -12.66 -7.29
CA LEU A 2 0.94 -12.19 -8.65
C LEU A 2 2.25 -12.18 -9.44
N ASP A 3 2.42 -13.16 -10.33
CA ASP A 3 3.55 -13.30 -11.25
C ASP A 3 3.31 -12.41 -12.47
N VAL A 4 3.56 -11.11 -12.32
CA VAL A 4 3.40 -10.10 -13.38
C VAL A 4 4.78 -9.58 -13.75
N SER A 5 5.08 -9.57 -15.06
CA SER A 5 6.35 -9.06 -15.59
C SER A 5 6.62 -7.63 -15.10
N GLY A 6 7.81 -7.39 -14.54
CA GLY A 6 8.23 -6.10 -13.99
C GLY A 6 8.10 -5.95 -12.48
N ILE A 7 7.59 -6.95 -11.76
CA ILE A 7 7.55 -6.97 -10.29
C ILE A 7 8.85 -7.57 -9.74
N PRO A 8 9.53 -6.92 -8.77
CA PRO A 8 10.66 -7.55 -8.07
C PRO A 8 10.22 -8.83 -7.35
N ASP A 9 11.01 -9.89 -7.42
CA ASP A 9 10.82 -11.10 -6.62
C ASP A 9 11.16 -10.83 -5.14
N LEU A 10 10.24 -10.17 -4.44
CA LEU A 10 10.43 -9.79 -3.04
C LEU A 10 10.52 -11.02 -2.13
N GLU A 11 9.93 -12.15 -2.51
CA GLU A 11 10.02 -13.39 -1.77
C GLU A 11 11.41 -14.02 -1.90
N GLY A 12 11.94 -14.14 -3.12
CA GLY A 12 13.31 -14.56 -3.36
C GLY A 12 14.33 -13.64 -2.70
N ILE A 13 14.16 -12.33 -2.77
CA ILE A 13 15.04 -11.36 -2.09
C ILE A 13 15.02 -11.60 -0.58
N ARG A 14 13.84 -11.80 0.04
CA ARG A 14 13.73 -12.09 1.47
C ARG A 14 14.42 -13.41 1.81
N GLN A 15 14.26 -14.44 0.98
CA GLN A 15 14.90 -15.74 1.19
C GLN A 15 16.42 -15.63 1.13
N TYR A 16 16.97 -14.91 0.14
CA TYR A 16 18.42 -14.67 0.05
C TYR A 16 18.98 -13.93 1.27
N LEU A 17 18.24 -12.95 1.81
CA LEU A 17 18.67 -12.24 3.02
C LEU A 17 18.59 -13.11 4.28
N LYS A 18 17.59 -13.98 4.38
CA LYS A 18 17.54 -14.98 5.46
C LYS A 18 18.75 -15.91 5.39
N THR A 19 19.12 -16.37 4.20
CA THR A 19 20.36 -17.14 4.01
C THR A 19 21.60 -16.32 4.34
N ALA A 20 21.69 -15.06 3.90
CA ALA A 20 22.82 -14.19 4.24
C ALA A 20 22.94 -13.96 5.77
N SER A 21 21.83 -13.99 6.50
CA SER A 21 21.82 -13.86 7.96
C SER A 21 22.61 -14.97 8.67
N SER A 22 22.66 -16.19 8.11
CA SER A 22 23.44 -17.29 8.71
C SER A 22 24.94 -17.11 8.57
N TYR A 23 25.39 -16.22 7.68
CA TYR A 23 26.80 -15.86 7.49
C TYR A 23 27.21 -14.61 8.28
N ALA A 24 26.29 -13.99 9.04
CA ALA A 24 26.61 -12.86 9.89
C ALA A 24 27.36 -13.31 11.15
N THR A 25 28.68 -13.10 11.17
CA THR A 25 29.58 -13.54 12.25
C THR A 25 29.68 -12.55 13.41
N ASN A 26 29.12 -11.34 13.26
CA ASN A 26 29.10 -10.33 14.31
C ASN A 26 27.81 -9.51 14.34
N LYS A 27 27.61 -8.78 15.45
CA LYS A 27 26.41 -7.96 15.68
C LYS A 27 26.19 -6.89 14.61
N ALA A 28 27.25 -6.25 14.11
CA ALA A 28 27.12 -5.21 13.09
C ALA A 28 26.55 -5.78 11.77
N GLN A 29 26.99 -6.98 11.38
CA GLN A 29 26.45 -7.68 10.22
C GLN A 29 24.99 -8.10 10.43
N GLN A 30 24.64 -8.62 11.62
CA GLN A 30 23.25 -8.97 11.95
C GLN A 30 22.32 -7.75 11.88
N VAL A 31 22.74 -6.60 12.43
CA VAL A 31 22.00 -5.33 12.33
C VAL A 31 21.84 -4.90 10.87
N SER A 32 22.88 -5.04 10.05
CA SER A 32 22.82 -4.69 8.63
C SER A 32 21.81 -5.56 7.86
N VAL A 33 21.81 -6.88 8.09
CA VAL A 33 20.86 -7.81 7.48
C VAL A 33 19.43 -7.47 7.91
N ASN A 34 19.20 -7.26 9.21
CA ASN A 34 17.87 -6.92 9.73
C ASN A 34 17.36 -5.58 9.17
N LYS A 35 18.21 -4.56 9.10
CA LYS A 35 17.86 -3.28 8.48
C LYS A 35 17.43 -3.47 7.02
N ARG A 36 18.11 -4.36 6.28
CA ARG A 36 17.77 -4.64 4.89
C ARG A 36 16.46 -5.42 4.74
N LEU A 37 16.21 -6.39 5.62
CA LEU A 37 14.93 -7.10 5.70
C LEU A 37 13.77 -6.12 5.96
N ASN A 38 13.91 -5.24 6.96
CA ASN A 38 12.90 -4.22 7.27
C ASN A 38 12.64 -3.29 6.07
N ASN A 39 13.69 -2.87 5.36
CA ASN A 39 13.53 -2.03 4.17
C ASN A 39 12.77 -2.74 3.03
N ILE A 40 12.95 -4.05 2.86
CA ILE A 40 12.19 -4.83 1.86
C ILE A 40 10.73 -4.95 2.26
N ASP A 41 10.46 -5.18 3.53
CA ASP A 41 9.09 -5.27 4.03
C ASP A 41 8.37 -3.92 3.88
N TYR A 42 9.06 -2.80 4.16
CA TYR A 42 8.58 -1.46 3.85
C TYR A 42 8.26 -1.31 2.36
N MET A 43 9.20 -1.64 1.46
CA MET A 43 9.00 -1.52 0.02
C MET A 43 7.84 -2.40 -0.48
N LEU A 44 7.66 -3.59 0.09
CA LEU A 44 6.54 -4.48 -0.23
C LEU A 44 5.20 -3.85 0.14
N LEU A 45 5.09 -3.19 1.30
CA LEU A 45 3.87 -2.50 1.73
C LEU A 45 3.55 -1.31 0.82
N ILE A 46 4.56 -0.51 0.49
CA ILE A 46 4.48 0.60 -0.47
C ILE A 46 3.97 0.10 -1.83
N TYR A 47 4.53 -1.00 -2.34
CA TYR A 47 4.10 -1.62 -3.59
C TYR A 47 2.65 -2.15 -3.53
N ARG A 48 2.28 -2.84 -2.45
CA ARG A 48 0.91 -3.32 -2.24
C ARG A 48 -0.10 -2.18 -2.20
N ALA A 49 0.28 -1.05 -1.62
CA ALA A 49 -0.55 0.15 -1.64
C ALA A 49 -0.76 0.68 -3.07
N ASP A 50 0.28 0.74 -3.89
CA ASP A 50 0.16 1.18 -5.29
C ASP A 50 -0.73 0.24 -6.12
N VAL A 51 -0.55 -1.08 -5.95
CA VAL A 51 -1.40 -2.08 -6.61
C VAL A 51 -2.85 -1.96 -6.16
N ALA A 52 -3.09 -1.74 -4.87
CA ALA A 52 -4.44 -1.58 -4.33
C ALA A 52 -5.11 -0.29 -4.84
N LEU A 53 -4.39 0.83 -4.90
CA LEU A 53 -4.87 2.08 -5.51
C LEU A 53 -5.16 1.93 -7.01
N GLY A 54 -4.29 1.19 -7.73
CA GLY A 54 -4.45 0.93 -9.16
C GLY A 54 -5.75 0.20 -9.54
N LYS A 55 -6.42 -0.45 -8.58
CA LYS A 55 -7.75 -1.05 -8.79
C LYS A 55 -8.85 0.00 -9.03
N GLY A 56 -8.66 1.25 -8.58
CA GLY A 56 -9.62 2.33 -8.76
C GLY A 56 -10.95 2.14 -8.03
N THR A 57 -11.01 1.26 -7.03
CA THR A 57 -12.21 0.97 -6.22
C THR A 57 -12.06 1.55 -4.81
N LEU A 58 -13.19 1.73 -4.11
CA LEU A 58 -13.18 2.21 -2.73
C LEU A 58 -12.39 1.25 -1.82
N ASP A 59 -12.70 -0.05 -1.89
CA ASP A 59 -11.95 -1.10 -1.18
C ASP A 59 -10.46 -1.09 -1.53
N GLY A 60 -10.10 -0.82 -2.78
CA GLY A 60 -8.70 -0.70 -3.21
C GLY A 60 -7.99 0.45 -2.50
N ALA A 61 -8.64 1.61 -2.43
CA ALA A 61 -8.09 2.79 -1.75
C ALA A 61 -8.03 2.61 -0.22
N GLU A 62 -9.01 1.96 0.40
CA GLU A 62 -9.00 1.66 1.84
C GLU A 62 -7.90 0.64 2.19
N ASN A 63 -7.74 -0.41 1.38
CA ASN A 63 -6.63 -1.36 1.53
C ASN A 63 -5.26 -0.68 1.36
N ALA A 64 -5.14 0.27 0.43
CA ALA A 64 -3.90 1.03 0.26
C ALA A 64 -3.52 1.82 1.50
N ILE A 65 -4.51 2.47 2.15
CA ILE A 65 -4.29 3.17 3.42
C ILE A 65 -3.79 2.19 4.49
N ALA A 66 -4.41 1.02 4.63
CA ALA A 66 -3.98 0.01 5.60
C ALA A 66 -2.54 -0.48 5.38
N TYR A 67 -2.08 -0.60 4.12
CA TYR A 67 -0.69 -0.93 3.83
C TYR A 67 0.27 0.22 4.14
N LEU A 68 -0.13 1.47 3.87
CA LEU A 68 0.67 2.66 4.17
C LEU A 68 0.80 2.90 5.69
N GLU A 69 -0.25 2.63 6.47
CA GLU A 69 -0.20 2.68 7.93
C GLU A 69 0.76 1.64 8.51
N GLN A 70 0.72 0.41 7.98
CA GLN A 70 1.70 -0.62 8.33
C GLN A 70 3.12 -0.17 7.97
N ALA A 71 3.34 0.46 6.81
CA ALA A 71 4.67 0.93 6.42
C ALA A 71 5.16 2.07 7.34
N GLY A 72 4.25 2.95 7.75
CA GLY A 72 4.53 4.07 8.66
C GLY A 72 4.92 3.63 10.08
N SER A 73 4.53 2.43 10.50
CA SER A 73 4.87 1.89 11.84
C SER A 73 6.20 1.13 11.89
N MET A 74 6.89 0.91 10.76
CA MET A 74 8.14 0.14 10.66
C MET A 74 9.42 0.94 11.01
N GLU A 75 9.30 2.01 11.80
CA GLU A 75 10.40 2.96 12.08
C GLU A 75 11.07 3.53 10.80
N PRO A 76 10.29 4.09 9.85
CA PRO A 76 10.83 4.63 8.62
C PRO A 76 11.78 5.81 8.85
N ASP A 77 12.76 5.96 7.96
CA ASP A 77 13.57 7.18 7.90
C ASP A 77 12.76 8.41 7.44
N LYS A 78 13.35 9.60 7.54
CA LYS A 78 12.67 10.85 7.17
C LYS A 78 12.12 10.84 5.75
N ASN A 79 12.83 10.26 4.79
CA ASN A 79 12.39 10.22 3.40
C ASN A 79 11.21 9.25 3.26
N GLN A 80 11.30 8.10 3.91
CA GLN A 80 10.24 7.09 3.95
C GLN A 80 8.96 7.62 4.61
N ILE A 81 9.06 8.45 5.65
CA ILE A 81 7.93 9.13 6.29
C ILE A 81 7.21 10.04 5.28
N GLU A 82 7.96 10.88 4.55
CA GLU A 82 7.36 11.79 3.57
C GLU A 82 6.70 11.03 2.40
N ILE A 83 7.30 9.92 1.96
CA ILE A 83 6.71 9.03 0.95
C ILE A 83 5.37 8.47 1.45
N VAL A 84 5.32 7.92 2.67
CA VAL A 84 4.10 7.36 3.26
C VAL A 84 3.02 8.44 3.38
N LYS A 85 3.39 9.63 3.88
CA LYS A 85 2.46 10.75 4.07
C LYS A 85 1.85 11.20 2.74
N GLY A 86 2.68 11.48 1.72
CA GLY A 86 2.19 11.93 0.42
C GLY A 86 1.27 10.92 -0.26
N ARG A 87 1.59 9.62 -0.15
CA ARG A 87 0.74 8.54 -0.67
C ARG A 87 -0.57 8.40 0.12
N MET A 88 -0.53 8.57 1.43
CA MET A 88 -1.71 8.50 2.29
C MET A 88 -2.67 9.65 2.01
N ASP A 89 -2.15 10.86 1.78
CA ASP A 89 -2.97 12.01 1.37
C ASP A 89 -3.63 11.78 0.00
N ALA A 90 -2.89 11.23 -0.97
CA ALA A 90 -3.44 10.87 -2.28
C ALA A 90 -4.54 9.79 -2.16
N ALA A 91 -4.32 8.75 -1.36
CA ALA A 91 -5.29 7.68 -1.14
C ALA A 91 -6.59 8.20 -0.49
N ARG A 92 -6.46 9.08 0.53
CA ARG A 92 -7.62 9.72 1.20
C ARG A 92 -8.43 10.58 0.24
N LYS A 93 -7.77 11.31 -0.67
CA LYS A 93 -8.47 12.07 -1.71
C LYS A 93 -9.26 11.16 -2.65
N ILE A 94 -8.67 10.04 -3.09
CA ILE A 94 -9.35 9.04 -3.92
C ILE A 94 -10.59 8.46 -3.20
N VAL A 95 -10.47 8.14 -1.90
CA VAL A 95 -11.62 7.70 -1.09
C VAL A 95 -12.73 8.74 -1.08
N ALA A 96 -12.41 10.01 -0.85
CA ALA A 96 -13.39 11.09 -0.83
C ALA A 96 -14.08 11.25 -2.19
N ASP A 97 -13.31 11.26 -3.28
CA ASP A 97 -13.83 11.38 -4.65
C ASP A 97 -14.75 10.20 -5.02
N LEU A 98 -14.38 8.98 -4.64
CA LEU A 98 -15.18 7.78 -4.88
C LEU A 98 -16.49 7.79 -4.09
N LYS A 99 -16.46 8.24 -2.82
CA LYS A 99 -17.66 8.39 -1.99
C LYS A 99 -18.62 9.45 -2.56
N ALA A 100 -18.10 10.61 -2.99
CA ALA A 100 -18.92 11.65 -3.61
C ALA A 100 -19.58 11.19 -4.94
N LYS A 101 -18.83 10.44 -5.77
CA LYS A 101 -19.36 9.85 -7.01
C LYS A 101 -20.45 8.79 -6.75
N ALA A 102 -20.36 8.04 -5.66
CA ALA A 102 -21.39 7.08 -5.29
C ALA A 102 -22.69 7.76 -4.85
N GLN A 103 -22.59 8.87 -4.10
CA GLN A 103 -23.75 9.65 -3.64
C GLN A 103 -24.51 10.31 -4.80
N THR A 104 -23.78 10.95 -5.72
CA THR A 104 -24.37 11.61 -6.91
C THR A 104 -25.05 10.63 -7.88
N LYS A 105 -24.53 9.39 -8.01
CA LYS A 105 -25.21 8.33 -8.78
C LYS A 105 -26.50 7.84 -8.13
N SER A 106 -26.57 7.83 -6.79
CA SER A 106 -27.76 7.39 -6.06
C SER A 106 -28.92 8.39 -6.15
N GLU A 107 -28.65 9.69 -6.20
CA GLU A 107 -29.68 10.73 -6.35
C GLU A 107 -30.25 10.81 -7.77
N ALA A 108 -29.44 10.54 -8.80
CA ALA A 108 -29.88 10.56 -10.20
C ALA A 108 -30.76 9.36 -10.62
N GLN A 109 -30.90 8.33 -9.77
CA GLN A 109 -31.66 7.10 -10.06
C GLN A 109 -32.99 6.97 -9.31
N SER A 110 -33.45 8.00 -8.59
CA SER A 110 -34.80 7.98 -8.02
C SER A 110 -35.82 8.36 -9.10
N PRO A 111 -36.68 7.43 -9.59
CA PRO A 111 -37.71 7.79 -10.56
C PRO A 111 -38.72 8.72 -9.87
N SER A 112 -38.93 9.90 -10.45
CA SER A 112 -39.97 10.83 -10.02
C SER A 112 -41.32 10.11 -9.97
N PRO A 113 -42.12 10.28 -8.90
CA PRO A 113 -43.47 9.73 -8.85
C PRO A 113 -44.28 10.29 -10.02
N VAL A 114 -44.78 9.40 -10.87
CA VAL A 114 -45.74 9.74 -11.93
C VAL A 114 -46.98 10.31 -11.26
N GLU A 115 -47.20 11.62 -11.36
CA GLU A 115 -48.48 12.26 -11.06
C GLU A 115 -49.55 11.66 -11.98
N LYS A 116 -50.45 10.86 -11.41
CA LYS A 116 -51.69 10.47 -12.09
C LYS A 116 -52.72 11.59 -11.90
N LYS A 117 -53.14 12.15 -13.03
CA LYS A 117 -54.32 13.01 -13.19
C LYS A 117 -55.60 12.26 -12.86
#